data_AF-A0A7V9ICV0-F1
#
_entry.id   AF-A0A7V9ICV0-F1
#
_cell.length_a   1.000
_cell.length_b   1.000
_cell.length_c   1.000
_cell.angle_alpha   90.00
_cell.angle_beta   90.00
_cell.angle_gamma   90.00
#
_symmetry.space_group_name_H-M   'P 1'
#
loop_
_entity.id
_entity.type
_entity.pdbx_description
1 polymer ?
#
loop_
_entity_poly.entity_id
_entity_poly.type
_entity_poly.pdbx_seq_one_letter_code
_entity_poly.pdbx_strand_id
1 'polypeptide(L)'
;MANFDLSKYIPVHSRISEFYDKYPGGRIVTELVRLNEDSGFVCIKASVFRNCDDAEPSATGHAFEIRGQGYVNTTSFIENGETSAVGRALANLGFKIENGIASREEMQKVERMTSPTPQNGNNARLVTRSVS
;
A
#
# COMPACT_ATOMS: atom_id res chain seq x y z
N MET A 1 -14.92 15.18 -6.79
CA MET A 1 -13.76 14.51 -6.14
C MET A 1 -14.11 13.05 -6.00
N ALA A 2 -13.29 12.13 -6.50
CA ALA A 2 -13.55 10.70 -6.40
C ALA A 2 -13.50 10.30 -4.91
N ASN A 3 -14.65 9.90 -4.37
CA ASN A 3 -14.76 9.43 -2.99
C ASN A 3 -14.13 8.02 -2.96
N PHE A 4 -12.93 7.89 -2.39
CA PHE A 4 -12.30 6.58 -2.21
C PHE A 4 -13.06 5.83 -1.11
N ASP A 5 -13.76 4.77 -1.50
CA ASP A 5 -14.52 3.93 -0.58
C ASP A 5 -13.57 2.91 0.08
N LEU A 6 -13.16 3.22 1.30
CA LEU A 6 -12.25 2.41 2.13
C LEU A 6 -12.79 1.00 2.43
N SER A 7 -14.11 0.77 2.31
CA SER A 7 -14.72 -0.54 2.57
C SER A 7 -14.43 -1.57 1.49
N LYS A 8 -13.93 -1.14 0.32
CA LYS A 8 -13.64 -1.98 -0.84
C LYS A 8 -12.16 -2.39 -0.93
N TYR A 9 -11.35 -2.04 0.06
CA TYR A 9 -9.94 -2.38 0.10
C TYR A 9 -9.72 -3.81 0.59
N ILE A 10 -8.93 -4.57 -0.18
CA ILE A 10 -8.48 -5.91 0.21
C ILE A 10 -7.00 -5.80 0.53
N PRO A 11 -6.60 -6.04 1.80
CA PRO A 11 -5.20 -6.09 2.18
C PRO A 11 -4.42 -7.13 1.38
N VAL A 12 -3.13 -6.88 1.15
CA VAL A 12 -2.24 -7.84 0.49
C VAL A 12 -2.21 -9.18 1.24
N HIS A 13 -2.27 -9.17 2.58
CA HIS A 13 -2.32 -10.40 3.38
C HIS A 13 -3.55 -11.26 3.04
N SER A 14 -4.72 -10.64 2.79
CA SER A 14 -5.94 -11.38 2.42
C SER A 14 -5.79 -12.01 1.05
N ARG A 15 -5.17 -11.30 0.09
CA ARG A 15 -4.86 -11.87 -1.24
C ARG A 15 -3.88 -13.04 -1.15
N ILE A 16 -2.89 -12.96 -0.27
CA ILE A 16 -1.93 -14.05 -0.04
C ILE A 16 -2.64 -15.27 0.55
N SER A 17 -3.51 -15.08 1.54
CA SER A 17 -4.30 -16.17 2.13
C SER A 17 -5.15 -16.86 1.07
N GLU A 18 -5.94 -16.09 0.31
CA GLU A 18 -6.78 -16.63 -0.76
C GLU A 18 -5.96 -17.35 -1.84
N PHE A 19 -4.75 -16.84 -2.13
CA PHE A 19 -3.84 -17.47 -3.05
C PHE A 19 -3.42 -18.85 -2.57
N TYR A 20 -3.00 -19.00 -1.31
CA TYR A 20 -2.60 -20.30 -0.78
C TYR A 20 -3.79 -21.24 -0.52
N ASP A 21 -4.99 -20.71 -0.24
CA ASP A 21 -6.21 -21.51 -0.15
C ASP A 21 -6.57 -22.13 -1.52
N LYS A 22 -6.42 -21.34 -2.60
CA LYS A 22 -6.71 -21.80 -3.96
C LYS A 22 -5.58 -22.63 -4.58
N TYR A 23 -4.34 -22.30 -4.23
CA TYR A 23 -3.13 -22.95 -4.74
C TYR A 23 -2.20 -23.32 -3.58
N PRO A 24 -2.49 -24.42 -2.85
CA PRO A 24 -1.69 -24.82 -1.69
C PRO A 24 -0.22 -25.12 -1.98
N GLY A 25 0.08 -25.57 -3.21
CA GLY A 25 1.45 -25.77 -3.70
C GLY A 25 2.05 -24.54 -4.38
N GLY A 26 1.35 -23.41 -4.38
CA GLY A 26 1.81 -22.18 -5.01
C GLY A 26 3.05 -21.61 -4.31
N ARG A 27 3.79 -20.78 -5.03
CA ARG A 27 4.94 -20.04 -4.47
C ARG A 27 4.94 -18.60 -4.93
N ILE A 28 5.35 -17.71 -4.03
CA ILE A 28 5.61 -16.31 -4.30
C ILE A 28 7.10 -16.09 -4.08
N VAL A 29 7.81 -15.63 -5.11
CA VAL A 29 9.25 -15.36 -5.05
C VAL A 29 9.48 -13.89 -5.35
N THR A 30 10.20 -13.22 -4.47
CA THR A 30 10.56 -11.80 -4.59
C THR A 30 12.04 -11.66 -4.92
N GLU A 31 12.37 -10.66 -5.73
CA GLU A 31 13.70 -10.37 -6.21
C GLU A 31 13.95 -8.86 -6.15
N LEU A 32 15.06 -8.47 -5.53
CA LEU A 32 15.55 -7.09 -5.57
C LEU A 32 16.20 -6.86 -6.93
N VAL A 33 15.48 -6.18 -7.83
CA VAL A 33 15.92 -5.88 -9.19
C VAL A 33 16.94 -4.74 -9.21
N ARG A 34 16.76 -3.76 -8.33
CA ARG A 34 17.66 -2.62 -8.20
C ARG A 34 17.58 -2.01 -6.82
N LEU A 35 18.73 -1.70 -6.23
CA LEU A 35 18.85 -0.85 -5.06
C LEU A 35 19.91 0.21 -5.35
N ASN A 36 19.56 1.46 -5.13
CA ASN A 36 20.49 2.57 -5.10
C ASN A 36 20.41 3.18 -3.70
N GLU A 37 21.44 2.94 -2.90
CA GLU A 37 21.49 3.38 -1.50
C GLU A 37 21.64 4.90 -1.39
N ASP A 38 22.38 5.53 -2.32
CA ASP A 38 22.62 6.97 -2.35
C ASP A 38 21.34 7.76 -2.64
N SER A 39 20.57 7.32 -3.64
CA SER A 39 19.28 7.93 -3.97
C SER A 39 18.12 7.39 -3.13
N GLY A 40 18.35 6.33 -2.35
CA GLY A 40 17.32 5.59 -1.64
C GLY A 40 16.28 4.92 -2.53
N PHE A 41 16.58 4.67 -3.80
CA PHE A 41 15.65 4.03 -4.73
C PHE A 41 15.74 2.52 -4.61
N VAL A 42 14.59 1.83 -4.60
CA VAL A 42 14.52 0.37 -4.71
C VAL A 42 13.50 -0.02 -5.77
N CYS A 43 13.77 -1.09 -6.51
CA CYS A 43 12.84 -1.77 -7.40
C CYS A 43 12.83 -3.26 -7.07
N ILE A 44 11.65 -3.81 -6.84
CA ILE A 44 11.43 -5.21 -6.48
C ILE A 44 10.47 -5.83 -7.49
N LYS A 45 10.75 -7.07 -7.86
CA LYS A 45 9.90 -7.92 -8.67
C LYS A 45 9.34 -9.04 -7.79
N ALA A 46 8.06 -9.32 -7.91
CA ALA A 46 7.43 -10.52 -7.39
C ALA A 46 7.01 -11.42 -8.55
N SER A 47 7.25 -12.72 -8.40
CA SER A 47 6.89 -13.77 -9.35
C SER A 47 6.03 -14.81 -8.63
N VAL A 48 4.84 -15.08 -9.14
CA VAL A 48 3.86 -15.97 -8.52
C VAL A 48 3.63 -17.19 -9.41
N PHE A 49 3.67 -18.37 -8.80
CA PHE A 49 3.55 -19.67 -9.46
C PHE A 49 2.41 -20.44 -8.81
N ARG A 50 1.56 -21.11 -9.59
CA ARG A 50 0.39 -21.83 -9.03
C ARG A 50 0.79 -23.18 -8.44
N ASN A 51 1.88 -23.77 -8.91
CA ASN A 51 2.43 -25.01 -8.38
C ASN A 51 3.95 -24.86 -8.10
N CYS A 52 4.47 -25.75 -7.25
CA CYS A 52 5.89 -25.78 -6.90
C CYS A 52 6.78 -26.11 -8.11
N ASP A 53 6.26 -26.94 -9.02
CA ASP A 53 7.00 -27.47 -10.18
C ASP A 53 6.84 -26.60 -11.44
N ASP A 54 6.09 -25.50 -11.36
CA ASP A 54 5.95 -24.56 -12.48
C ASP A 54 7.32 -23.95 -12.81
N ALA A 55 7.80 -24.19 -14.05
CA ALA A 55 9.06 -23.64 -14.55
C ALA A 55 9.01 -22.11 -14.71
N GLU A 56 7.85 -21.58 -15.09
CA GLU A 56 7.62 -20.16 -15.38
C GLU A 56 6.53 -19.57 -14.48
N PRO A 57 6.63 -18.29 -14.10
CA PRO A 57 5.65 -17.66 -13.24
C PRO A 57 4.30 -17.52 -13.97
N SER A 58 3.22 -17.83 -13.25
CA SER A 58 1.86 -17.58 -13.71
C SER A 58 1.52 -16.09 -13.76
N ALA A 59 2.17 -15.27 -12.93
CA ALA A 59 2.08 -13.82 -12.99
C ALA A 59 3.31 -13.16 -12.37
N THR A 60 3.58 -11.91 -12.75
CA THR A 60 4.62 -11.08 -12.15
C THR A 60 4.09 -9.70 -11.79
N GLY A 61 4.77 -9.03 -10.87
CA GLY A 61 4.49 -7.65 -10.46
C GLY A 61 5.78 -6.93 -10.12
N HIS A 62 5.87 -5.65 -10.48
CA HIS A 62 7.01 -4.80 -10.15
C HIS A 62 6.53 -3.60 -9.34
N ALA A 63 7.30 -3.21 -8.33
CA ALA A 63 7.10 -1.99 -7.58
C ALA A 63 8.44 -1.31 -7.34
N PHE A 64 8.41 0.02 -7.26
CA PHE A 64 9.55 0.80 -6.85
C PHE A 64 9.15 1.71 -5.71
N GLU A 65 10.11 2.00 -4.83
CA GLU A 65 9.95 2.95 -3.73
C GLU A 65 11.18 3.87 -3.65
N ILE A 66 10.98 5.07 -3.12
CA ILE A 66 12.05 6.04 -2.85
C ILE A 66 12.09 6.32 -1.35
N ARG A 67 13.25 6.12 -0.73
CA ARG A 67 13.48 6.36 0.70
C ARG A 67 13.14 7.81 1.04
N GLY A 68 12.37 7.99 2.12
CA GLY A 68 11.90 9.31 2.57
C GLY A 68 10.74 9.91 1.76
N GLN A 69 10.24 9.22 0.72
CA GLN A 69 9.01 9.63 0.05
C GLN A 69 7.79 9.28 0.93
N GLY A 70 7.29 10.27 1.68
CA GLY A 70 6.24 10.06 2.68
C GLY A 70 6.80 9.56 4.02
N TYR A 71 5.93 9.47 5.04
CA TYR A 71 6.37 9.19 6.42
C TYR A 71 6.82 7.74 6.64
N VAL A 72 6.37 6.79 5.81
CA VAL A 72 6.64 5.35 5.99
C VAL A 72 7.90 4.88 5.29
N ASN A 73 8.25 5.48 4.16
CA ASN A 73 9.42 5.08 3.38
C ASN A 73 10.74 5.58 3.98
N THR A 74 10.71 6.21 5.16
CA THR A 74 11.91 6.67 5.87
C THR A 74 12.75 5.50 6.38
N THR A 75 12.12 4.40 6.80
CA THR A 75 12.82 3.21 7.33
C THR A 75 12.44 1.91 6.64
N SER A 76 11.31 1.85 5.93
CA SER A 76 10.73 0.57 5.46
C SER A 76 10.40 0.54 3.96
N PHE A 77 11.15 1.30 3.16
CA PHE A 77 10.93 1.42 1.71
C PHE A 77 11.17 0.10 0.95
N ILE A 78 12.04 -0.78 1.45
CA ILE A 78 12.27 -2.10 0.84
C ILE A 78 11.07 -3.02 1.10
N GLU A 79 10.60 -3.10 2.33
CA GLU A 79 9.46 -3.93 2.75
C GLU A 79 8.15 -3.46 2.11
N ASN A 80 7.99 -2.15 1.95
CA ASN A 80 6.87 -1.58 1.21
C ASN A 80 6.95 -1.94 -0.27
N GLY A 81 8.13 -1.83 -0.90
CA GLY A 81 8.33 -2.25 -2.28
C GLY A 81 8.03 -3.73 -2.50
N GLU A 82 8.44 -4.59 -1.56
CA GLU A 82 8.16 -6.03 -1.61
C GLU A 82 6.67 -6.32 -1.53
N THR A 83 6.00 -5.73 -0.55
CA THR A 83 4.55 -5.89 -0.35
C THR A 83 3.77 -5.38 -1.57
N SER A 84 4.18 -4.24 -2.13
CA SER A 84 3.60 -3.64 -3.34
C SER A 84 3.81 -4.53 -4.57
N ALA A 85 5.01 -5.10 -4.75
CA ALA A 85 5.29 -6.00 -5.86
C ALA A 85 4.44 -7.28 -5.78
N VAL A 86 4.32 -7.88 -4.60
CA VAL A 86 3.47 -9.06 -4.36
C VAL A 86 2.00 -8.74 -4.62
N GLY A 87 1.50 -7.61 -4.11
CA GLY A 87 0.13 -7.17 -4.35
C GLY A 87 -0.19 -7.03 -5.85
N ARG A 88 0.73 -6.45 -6.62
CA ARG A 88 0.60 -6.32 -8.09
C ARG A 88 0.63 -7.68 -8.79
N ALA A 89 1.53 -8.58 -8.40
CA ALA A 89 1.62 -9.91 -9.00
C ALA A 89 0.36 -10.75 -8.76
N LEU A 90 -0.19 -10.71 -7.54
CA LEU A 90 -1.44 -11.39 -7.20
C LEU A 90 -2.65 -10.78 -7.91
N ALA A 91 -2.72 -9.44 -8.02
CA ALA A 91 -3.75 -8.78 -8.81
C ALA A 91 -3.69 -9.21 -10.28
N ASN A 92 -2.50 -9.24 -10.88
CA ASN A 92 -2.27 -9.72 -12.25
C ASN A 92 -2.65 -11.19 -12.43
N LEU A 93 -2.52 -12.01 -11.38
CA LEU A 93 -2.93 -13.43 -11.38
C LEU A 93 -4.46 -13.62 -11.28
N GLY A 94 -5.21 -12.54 -11.02
CA GLY A 94 -6.66 -12.56 -10.87
C GLY A 94 -7.16 -12.61 -9.43
N PHE A 95 -6.29 -12.40 -8.42
CA PHE A 95 -6.71 -12.27 -7.04
C PHE A 95 -7.24 -10.86 -6.75
N LYS A 96 -8.57 -10.75 -6.92
CA LYS A 96 -9.45 -9.66 -6.52
C LYS A 96 -8.99 -8.25 -6.93
N ILE A 97 -9.47 -7.82 -8.09
CA ILE A 97 -9.55 -6.43 -8.54
C ILE A 97 -11.03 -6.06 -8.56
N GLU A 98 -11.71 -5.97 -7.41
CA GLU A 98 -13.09 -5.47 -7.44
C GLU A 98 -13.13 -3.93 -7.46
N ASN A 99 -12.20 -3.20 -6.82
CA ASN A 99 -12.14 -1.73 -6.91
C ASN A 99 -10.75 -1.13 -6.63
N GLY A 100 -9.79 -1.33 -7.56
CA GLY A 100 -8.55 -0.55 -7.63
C GLY A 100 -7.39 -1.10 -6.80
N ILE A 101 -6.21 -1.14 -7.43
CA ILE A 101 -4.94 -1.48 -6.79
C ILE A 101 -4.46 -0.21 -6.07
N ALA A 102 -5.00 0.10 -4.89
CA ALA A 102 -4.53 1.22 -4.09
C ALA A 102 -3.34 0.78 -3.20
N SER A 103 -2.20 1.47 -3.27
CA SER A 103 -1.02 1.18 -2.43
C SER A 103 -1.25 1.58 -0.98
N ARG A 104 -0.40 1.08 -0.08
CA ARG A 104 -0.41 1.46 1.34
C ARG A 104 -0.19 2.97 1.52
N GLU A 105 0.65 3.63 0.70
CA GLU A 105 0.81 5.10 0.75
C GLU A 105 -0.46 5.83 0.31
N GLU A 106 -1.14 5.36 -0.74
CA GLU A 106 -2.41 5.94 -1.18
C GLU A 106 -3.46 5.88 -0.05
N MET A 107 -3.46 4.81 0.74
CA MET A 107 -4.33 4.67 1.91
C MET A 107 -3.98 5.59 3.05
N GLN A 108 -2.70 5.75 3.38
CA GLN A 108 -2.32 6.74 4.40
C GLN A 108 -2.64 8.17 3.99
N LYS A 109 -2.55 8.44 2.69
CA LYS A 109 -2.95 9.74 2.14
C LYS A 109 -4.47 9.93 2.28
N VAL A 110 -5.27 8.90 2.01
CA VAL A 110 -6.73 8.94 2.21
C VAL A 110 -7.08 9.06 3.69
N GLU A 111 -6.49 8.25 4.58
CA GLU A 111 -6.72 8.28 6.02
C GLU A 111 -6.43 9.67 6.61
N ARG A 112 -5.33 10.31 6.18
CA ARG A 112 -5.02 11.71 6.54
C ARG A 112 -6.02 12.72 5.99
N MET A 113 -6.58 12.50 4.80
CA MET A 113 -7.61 13.36 4.23
C MET A 113 -8.99 13.16 4.90
N THR A 114 -9.28 11.97 5.43
CA THR A 114 -10.55 11.63 6.07
C THR A 114 -10.56 11.82 7.59
N SER A 115 -9.39 11.95 8.23
CA SER A 115 -9.29 12.21 9.67
C SER A 115 -9.60 13.69 9.97
N PRO A 116 -10.61 14.01 10.79
CA PRO A 116 -10.90 15.39 11.12
C PRO A 116 -9.78 15.94 12.02
N THR A 117 -9.06 16.95 11.54
CA THR A 117 -8.16 17.76 12.38
C THR A 117 -8.96 18.30 13.57
N PRO A 118 -8.52 18.12 14.83
CA PRO A 118 -9.21 18.74 15.95
C PRO A 118 -9.12 20.25 15.78
N GLN A 119 -10.26 20.90 15.50
CA GLN A 119 -10.38 22.35 15.57
C GLN A 119 -10.18 22.74 17.04
N ASN A 120 -8.97 23.21 17.36
CA ASN A 120 -8.68 23.82 18.64
C ASN A 120 -9.51 25.10 18.75
N GLY A 121 -10.59 25.04 19.54
CA GLY A 121 -11.30 26.22 20.00
C GLY A 121 -10.42 27.02 20.97
N ASN A 122 -10.35 28.34 20.80
CA ASN A 122 -10.64 29.29 21.87
C ASN A 122 -10.40 30.77 21.51
N ASN A 123 -11.30 31.59 22.05
CA ASN A 123 -11.16 32.98 22.51
C ASN A 123 -11.47 34.15 21.57
N ALA A 124 -12.74 34.59 21.60
CA ALA A 124 -13.11 36.00 21.48
C ALA A 124 -13.94 36.45 22.72
N ARG A 125 -13.17 36.96 23.68
CA ARG A 125 -13.47 37.77 24.86
C ARG A 125 -14.83 38.50 24.87
N LEU A 126 -15.64 38.17 25.88
CA LEU A 126 -16.80 38.93 26.35
C LEU A 126 -16.32 40.34 26.79
N VAL A 127 -16.76 41.40 26.11
CA VAL A 127 -16.61 42.78 26.58
C VAL A 127 -17.98 43.28 27.00
N THR A 128 -18.28 43.16 28.30
CA THR A 128 -19.33 43.94 28.95
C THR A 128 -18.81 45.36 29.15
N ARG A 129 -19.39 46.33 28.43
CA ARG A 129 -19.34 47.74 28.82
C ARG A 129 -20.75 48.15 29.22
N SER A 130 -20.97 48.23 30.53
CA SER A 130 -22.03 49.02 31.12
C SER A 130 -21.59 50.48 31.16
N VAL A 131 -22.38 51.38 30.58
CA VAL A 131 -22.38 52.80 30.92
C VAL A 131 -23.78 53.35 30.71
N SER A 132 -24.48 53.59 31.81
CA SER A 132 -25.31 54.76 32.12
C SER A 132 -25.65 54.70 33.60
#